data_AF-A0AAV7KGZ4-F1
#
_entry.id   AF-A0AAV7KGZ4-F1
#
_cell.length_a   1.000
_cell.length_b   1.000
_cell.length_c   1.000
_cell.angle_alpha   90.00
_cell.angle_beta   90.00
_cell.angle_gamma   90.00
#
_symmetry.space_group_name_H-M   'P 1'
#
loop_
_entity.id
_entity.type
_entity.pdbx_description
1 polymer ?
#
loop_
_entity_poly.entity_id
_entity_poly.type
_entity_poly.pdbx_seq_one_letter_code
_entity_poly.pdbx_strand_id
1 'polypeptide(L)'
;MAQMIPLFLAEEETSSSMARQRVFRDLNDPLDCYDDVELVRRFRFSRVSISKITELLANYLNFTERSYAASPHLQVCVALQFFASGTFQIICGDGINVSQASASRYIRDVSLGLQAIYHQFVSLPAGLKRVEVKNKFYEIAHFPGVVGLVDGTHIRIQRPSENEADYINRHFYHSINVQAICQPPLPNLTTTMHIRGQGLLLNRHLGDGKEDSTVFMESSG
;
A
#
# COMPACT_ATOMS: atom_id res chain seq x y z
N MET A 1 12.76 47.22 18.98
CA MET A 1 12.35 46.13 18.07
C MET A 1 13.25 44.89 18.14
N ALA A 2 14.53 44.98 18.55
CA ALA A 2 15.45 43.82 18.57
C ALA A 2 15.50 43.00 19.88
N GLN A 3 14.71 43.34 20.91
CA GLN A 3 14.68 42.61 22.19
C GLN A 3 13.41 41.76 22.40
N MET A 4 12.47 41.75 21.44
CA MET A 4 11.18 41.06 21.59
C MET A 4 11.22 39.60 21.09
N ILE A 5 12.21 39.26 20.25
CA ILE A 5 12.38 37.91 19.69
C ILE A 5 12.93 36.91 20.73
N PRO A 6 13.92 37.24 21.57
CA PRO A 6 14.45 36.29 22.55
C PRO A 6 13.45 35.92 23.64
N LEU A 7 12.55 36.84 24.03
CA LEU A 7 11.53 36.59 25.04
C LEU A 7 10.45 35.62 24.54
N PHE A 8 10.05 35.76 23.27
CA PHE A 8 9.07 34.87 22.63
C PHE A 8 9.61 33.43 22.47
N LEU A 9 10.89 33.28 22.12
CA LEU A 9 11.54 31.97 22.03
C LEU A 9 11.72 31.29 23.40
N ALA A 10 11.98 32.07 24.46
CA ALA A 10 12.07 31.54 25.83
C ALA A 10 10.69 31.09 26.38
N GLU A 11 9.60 31.75 25.97
CA GLU A 11 8.22 31.33 26.28
C GLU A 11 7.79 30.07 25.50
N GLU A 12 8.28 29.88 24.26
CA GLU A 12 8.10 28.63 23.50
C GLU A 12 8.85 27.44 24.12
N GLU A 13 10.09 27.63 24.59
CA GLU A 13 10.86 26.56 25.22
C GLU A 13 10.28 26.16 26.60
N THR A 14 9.74 27.11 27.35
CA THR A 14 9.07 26.80 28.63
C THR A 14 7.72 26.10 28.44
N SER A 15 6.97 26.42 27.37
CA SER A 15 5.73 25.69 26.99
C SER A 15 5.97 24.24 26.55
N SER A 16 7.16 23.93 26.01
CA SER A 16 7.51 22.57 25.57
C SER A 16 7.58 21.55 26.73
N SER A 17 7.77 22.01 27.97
CA SER A 17 7.88 21.16 29.16
C SER A 17 6.56 20.83 29.87
N MET A 18 5.43 21.38 29.41
CA MET A 18 4.12 20.98 29.93
C MET A 18 3.70 19.67 29.27
N ALA A 19 3.70 18.58 30.05
CA ALA A 19 3.11 17.32 29.63
C ALA A 19 1.67 17.57 29.17
N ARG A 20 1.44 17.56 27.85
CA ARG A 20 0.12 17.78 27.26
C ARG A 20 -0.83 16.74 27.84
N GLN A 21 -1.86 17.22 28.53
CA GLN A 21 -2.92 16.37 29.04
C GLN A 21 -3.49 15.55 27.88
N ARG A 22 -3.59 14.24 28.07
CA ARG A 22 -4.18 13.35 27.06
C ARG A 22 -5.66 13.68 26.92
N VAL A 23 -6.00 14.39 25.84
CA VAL A 23 -7.39 14.56 25.41
C VAL A 23 -7.77 13.31 24.64
N PHE A 24 -8.72 12.55 25.19
CA PHE A 24 -9.31 11.41 24.49
C PHE A 24 -10.23 11.96 23.40
N ARG A 25 -9.98 11.55 22.16
CA ARG A 25 -10.81 11.90 21.00
C ARG A 25 -11.88 10.82 20.83
N ASP A 26 -13.10 11.22 20.51
CA ASP A 26 -14.17 10.26 20.21
C ASP A 26 -13.86 9.54 18.90
N LEU A 27 -13.74 8.22 18.99
CA LEU A 27 -13.42 7.33 17.89
C LEU A 27 -14.72 6.70 17.38
N ASN A 28 -15.46 7.43 16.54
CA ASN A 28 -16.61 6.83 15.85
C ASN A 28 -16.10 5.79 14.84
N ASP A 29 -16.81 4.66 14.72
CA ASP A 29 -16.46 3.67 13.71
C ASP A 29 -16.72 4.24 12.31
N PRO A 30 -15.70 4.33 11.43
CA PRO A 30 -15.88 4.87 10.08
C PRO A 30 -16.94 4.10 9.28
N LEU A 31 -17.17 2.82 9.58
CA LEU A 31 -18.22 2.06 8.91
C LEU A 31 -19.60 2.60 9.25
N ASP A 32 -19.86 3.03 10.48
CA ASP A 32 -21.18 3.53 10.89
C ASP A 32 -21.43 4.97 10.42
N CYS A 33 -20.36 5.70 10.09
CA CYS A 33 -20.43 7.11 9.73
C CYS A 33 -20.62 7.38 8.23
N TYR A 34 -20.23 6.44 7.36
CA TYR A 34 -20.20 6.63 5.92
C TYR A 34 -21.11 5.65 5.20
N ASP A 35 -21.74 6.10 4.12
CA ASP A 35 -22.45 5.21 3.20
C ASP A 35 -21.46 4.43 2.30
N ASP A 36 -21.94 3.40 1.60
CA ASP A 36 -21.06 2.56 0.78
C ASP A 36 -20.38 3.31 -0.38
N VAL A 37 -21.00 4.37 -0.91
CA VAL A 37 -20.43 5.20 -1.98
C VAL A 37 -19.26 6.01 -1.44
N GLU A 38 -19.43 6.60 -0.26
CA GLU A 38 -18.39 7.33 0.44
C GLU A 38 -17.25 6.42 0.90
N LEU A 39 -17.57 5.21 1.37
CA LEU A 39 -16.56 4.20 1.72
C LEU A 39 -15.67 3.86 0.53
N VAL A 40 -16.27 3.59 -0.64
CA VAL A 40 -15.51 3.29 -1.86
C VAL A 40 -14.69 4.50 -2.32
N ARG A 41 -15.22 5.72 -2.21
CA ARG A 41 -14.46 6.93 -2.57
C ARG A 41 -13.26 7.18 -1.67
N ARG A 42 -13.41 6.98 -0.36
CA ARG A 42 -12.39 7.28 0.66
C ARG A 42 -11.37 6.16 0.83
N PHE A 43 -11.83 4.91 0.82
CA PHE A 43 -11.02 3.74 1.15
C PHE A 43 -10.76 2.83 -0.06
N ARG A 44 -11.45 3.03 -1.20
CA ARG A 44 -11.42 2.15 -2.40
C ARG A 44 -12.02 0.76 -2.21
N PHE A 45 -12.65 0.53 -1.06
CA PHE A 45 -13.28 -0.75 -0.70
C PHE A 45 -14.71 -0.52 -0.21
N SER A 46 -15.58 -1.50 -0.47
CA SER A 46 -16.92 -1.56 0.13
C SER A 46 -16.84 -1.97 1.59
N ARG A 47 -17.90 -1.70 2.35
CA ARG A 47 -18.06 -2.16 3.75
C ARG A 47 -17.74 -3.64 3.93
N VAL A 48 -18.31 -4.49 3.07
CA VAL A 48 -18.11 -5.95 3.11
C VAL A 48 -16.63 -6.30 2.94
N SER A 49 -15.95 -5.65 2.00
CA SER A 49 -14.51 -5.87 1.79
C SER A 49 -13.67 -5.40 2.98
N ILE A 50 -14.02 -4.25 3.58
CA ILE A 50 -13.33 -3.72 4.77
C ILE A 50 -13.50 -4.68 5.95
N SER A 51 -14.71 -5.17 6.22
CA SER A 51 -14.95 -6.15 7.28
C SER A 51 -14.16 -7.44 7.04
N LYS A 52 -14.14 -7.95 5.80
CA LYS A 52 -13.38 -9.14 5.45
C LYS A 52 -11.87 -8.96 5.61
N ILE A 53 -11.33 -7.80 5.21
CA ILE A 53 -9.92 -7.46 5.46
C ILE A 53 -9.65 -7.42 6.97
N THR A 54 -10.55 -6.83 7.73
CA THR A 54 -10.44 -6.73 9.20
C THR A 54 -10.41 -8.12 9.85
N GLU A 55 -11.25 -9.04 9.42
CA GLU A 55 -11.26 -10.44 9.88
C GLU A 55 -9.95 -11.16 9.53
N LEU A 56 -9.48 -11.02 8.29
CA LEU A 56 -8.22 -11.63 7.84
C LEU A 56 -7.01 -11.12 8.64
N LEU A 57 -7.06 -9.86 9.06
CA LEU A 57 -5.97 -9.21 9.78
C LEU A 57 -6.13 -9.27 11.31
N ALA A 58 -7.18 -9.90 11.84
CA ALA A 58 -7.50 -9.87 13.27
C ALA A 58 -6.30 -10.25 14.16
N ASN A 59 -5.53 -11.27 13.79
CA ASN A 59 -4.36 -11.72 14.57
C ASN A 59 -3.15 -10.75 14.53
N TYR A 60 -3.16 -9.77 13.63
CA TYR A 60 -2.10 -8.78 13.45
C TYR A 60 -2.47 -7.41 14.00
N LEU A 61 -3.75 -7.18 14.28
CA LEU A 61 -4.23 -5.93 14.85
C LEU A 61 -4.07 -5.96 16.38
N ASN A 62 -3.48 -4.89 16.91
CA ASN A 62 -3.29 -4.78 18.35
C ASN A 62 -4.61 -4.40 19.02
N PHE A 63 -5.15 -5.31 19.84
CA PHE A 63 -6.25 -5.03 20.75
C PHE A 63 -5.68 -4.70 22.12
N THR A 64 -6.12 -3.59 22.70
CA THR A 64 -5.85 -3.30 24.12
C THR A 64 -7.17 -3.22 24.86
N GLU A 65 -7.31 -3.87 26.00
CA GLU A 65 -8.51 -3.74 26.86
C GLU A 65 -8.59 -2.39 27.60
N ARG A 66 -7.74 -1.42 27.24
CA ARG A 66 -7.80 -0.07 27.78
C ARG A 66 -9.03 0.65 27.25
N SER A 67 -9.68 1.43 28.10
CA SER A 67 -10.75 2.34 27.71
C SER A 67 -10.32 3.19 26.50
N TYR A 68 -11.20 3.35 25.49
CA TYR A 68 -10.95 4.07 24.23
C TYR A 68 -9.93 3.43 23.27
N ALA A 69 -9.75 2.11 23.32
CA ALA A 69 -9.00 1.39 22.29
C ALA A 69 -9.70 1.49 20.92
N ALA A 70 -8.91 1.72 19.87
CA ALA A 70 -9.42 1.79 18.50
C ALA A 70 -9.99 0.43 18.07
N SER A 71 -11.19 0.45 17.48
CA SER A 71 -11.78 -0.74 16.86
C SER A 71 -10.86 -1.27 15.74
N PRO A 72 -10.82 -2.58 15.48
CA PRO A 72 -10.01 -3.12 14.40
C PRO A 72 -10.43 -2.55 13.03
N HIS A 73 -11.73 -2.28 12.83
CA HIS A 73 -12.23 -1.58 11.63
C HIS A 73 -11.62 -0.18 11.50
N LEU A 74 -11.54 0.58 12.59
CA LEU A 74 -10.91 1.90 12.60
C LEU A 74 -9.43 1.82 12.20
N GLN A 75 -8.68 0.85 12.75
CA GLN A 75 -7.26 0.66 12.41
C GLN A 75 -7.09 0.37 10.91
N VAL A 76 -7.93 -0.52 10.36
CA VAL A 76 -7.93 -0.86 8.94
C VAL A 76 -8.33 0.34 8.08
N CYS A 77 -9.38 1.08 8.44
CA CYS A 77 -9.83 2.26 7.71
C CYS A 77 -8.75 3.35 7.64
N VAL A 78 -8.04 3.61 8.74
CA VAL A 78 -6.92 4.57 8.75
C VAL A 78 -5.82 4.15 7.77
N ALA A 79 -5.45 2.86 7.78
CA ALA A 79 -4.45 2.34 6.85
C ALA A 79 -4.92 2.40 5.39
N LEU A 80 -6.15 1.96 5.11
CA LEU A 80 -6.75 1.99 3.78
C LEU A 80 -6.86 3.42 3.23
N GLN A 81 -7.24 4.39 4.08
CA GLN A 81 -7.29 5.79 3.66
C GLN A 81 -5.91 6.28 3.24
N PHE A 82 -4.88 5.98 4.02
CA PHE A 82 -3.50 6.32 3.70
C PHE A 82 -3.05 5.69 2.37
N PHE A 83 -3.36 4.42 2.12
CA PHE A 83 -3.03 3.76 0.86
C PHE A 83 -3.82 4.33 -0.32
N ALA A 84 -5.08 4.70 -0.12
CA ALA A 84 -5.98 5.21 -1.16
C ALA A 84 -5.67 6.65 -1.59
N SER A 85 -5.25 7.51 -0.65
CA SER A 85 -5.01 8.92 -0.90
C SER A 85 -3.55 9.22 -1.24
N GLY A 86 -2.61 8.41 -0.76
CA GLY A 86 -1.17 8.70 -0.84
C GLY A 86 -0.78 9.97 -0.06
N THR A 87 -1.64 10.47 0.83
CA THR A 87 -1.42 11.72 1.58
C THR A 87 -0.67 11.48 2.89
N PHE A 88 -0.22 12.56 3.53
CA PHE A 88 0.44 12.49 4.83
C PHE A 88 -0.47 11.87 5.92
N GLN A 89 0.13 11.09 6.81
CA GLN A 89 -0.56 10.39 7.90
C GLN A 89 -1.31 11.33 8.85
N ILE A 90 -0.83 12.57 9.01
CA ILE A 90 -1.47 13.61 9.82
C ILE A 90 -2.85 13.93 9.25
N ILE A 91 -2.95 14.12 7.93
CA ILE A 91 -4.19 14.49 7.24
C ILE A 91 -5.19 13.33 7.29
N CYS A 92 -4.73 12.09 7.09
CA CYS A 92 -5.58 10.90 7.25
C CYS A 92 -6.05 10.74 8.70
N GLY A 93 -5.16 10.97 9.66
CA GLY A 93 -5.46 10.85 11.08
C GLY A 93 -6.47 11.89 11.57
N ASP A 94 -6.36 13.13 11.11
CA ASP A 94 -7.27 14.20 11.48
C ASP A 94 -8.68 13.97 10.89
N GLY A 95 -8.80 13.40 9.69
CA GLY A 95 -10.09 13.02 9.12
C GLY A 95 -10.81 11.88 9.85
N ILE A 96 -10.09 11.11 10.68
CA ILE A 96 -10.59 9.95 11.43
C ILE A 96 -10.40 10.17 12.96
N ASN A 97 -10.07 11.38 13.39
CA ASN A 97 -9.84 11.75 14.80
C ASN A 97 -8.77 10.91 15.54
N VAL A 98 -7.77 10.37 14.85
CA VAL A 98 -6.65 9.62 15.46
C VAL A 98 -5.37 10.46 15.49
N SER A 99 -4.54 10.28 16.52
CA SER A 99 -3.22 10.92 16.57
C SER A 99 -2.29 10.39 15.46
N GLN A 100 -1.35 11.19 14.97
CA GLN A 100 -0.36 10.74 13.98
C GLN A 100 0.43 9.51 14.45
N ALA A 101 0.81 9.47 15.74
CA ALA A 101 1.52 8.31 16.31
C ALA A 101 0.66 7.03 16.27
N SER A 102 -0.66 7.14 16.51
CA SER A 102 -1.58 6.01 16.36
C SER A 102 -1.75 5.63 14.90
N ALA A 103 -1.95 6.59 13.99
CA ALA A 103 -2.06 6.33 12.56
C ALA A 103 -0.83 5.58 12.01
N SER A 104 0.38 6.02 12.41
CA SER A 104 1.64 5.36 12.05
C SER A 104 1.67 3.89 12.50
N ARG A 105 1.26 3.61 13.75
CA ARG A 105 1.16 2.23 14.25
C ARG A 105 0.14 1.41 13.47
N TYR A 106 -1.06 1.93 13.22
CA TYR A 106 -2.09 1.20 12.48
C TYR A 106 -1.66 0.90 11.04
N ILE A 107 -1.07 1.88 10.35
CA ILE A 107 -0.52 1.68 9.00
C ILE A 107 0.54 0.58 9.03
N ARG A 108 1.46 0.60 10.00
CA ARG A 108 2.49 -0.43 10.14
C ARG A 108 1.89 -1.81 10.39
N ASP A 109 1.00 -1.96 11.37
CA ASP A 109 0.46 -3.25 11.77
C ASP A 109 -0.41 -3.87 10.67
N VAL A 110 -1.22 -3.05 9.99
CA VAL A 110 -1.97 -3.47 8.79
C VAL A 110 -1.02 -3.88 7.66
N SER A 111 0.05 -3.10 7.41
CA SER A 111 1.03 -3.44 6.36
C SER A 111 1.73 -4.77 6.63
N LEU A 112 2.12 -5.03 7.90
CA LEU A 112 2.75 -6.29 8.30
C LEU A 112 1.78 -7.47 8.19
N GLY A 113 0.53 -7.29 8.58
CA GLY A 113 -0.50 -8.32 8.43
C GLY A 113 -0.77 -8.65 6.96
N LEU A 114 -0.88 -7.62 6.10
CA LEU A 114 -1.01 -7.80 4.65
C LEU A 114 0.20 -8.54 4.05
N GLN A 115 1.42 -8.20 4.48
CA GLN A 115 2.63 -8.90 4.07
C GLN A 115 2.62 -10.37 4.48
N ALA A 116 2.14 -10.68 5.69
CA ALA A 116 2.10 -12.05 6.19
C ALA A 116 1.12 -12.94 5.40
N ILE A 117 -0.03 -12.40 5.00
CA ILE A 117 -1.06 -13.16 4.25
C ILE A 117 -0.92 -13.04 2.73
N TYR A 118 -0.06 -12.16 2.21
CA TYR A 118 0.09 -11.85 0.78
C TYR A 118 0.21 -13.11 -0.09
N HIS A 119 0.97 -14.11 0.35
CA HIS A 119 1.22 -15.35 -0.40
C HIS A 119 -0.04 -16.22 -0.61
N GLN A 120 -1.06 -16.03 0.22
CA GLN A 120 -2.35 -16.74 0.09
C GLN A 120 -3.17 -16.18 -1.07
N PHE A 121 -2.97 -14.91 -1.38
CA PHE A 121 -3.70 -14.21 -2.43
C PHE A 121 -2.89 -14.13 -3.70
N VAL A 122 -1.59 -13.85 -3.63
CA VAL A 122 -0.74 -13.60 -4.79
C VAL A 122 0.09 -14.83 -5.12
N SER A 123 -0.17 -15.43 -6.28
CA SER A 123 0.63 -16.54 -6.82
C SER A 123 0.64 -16.55 -8.33
N LEU A 124 1.78 -16.93 -8.91
CA LEU A 124 1.87 -17.18 -10.34
C LEU A 124 1.14 -18.48 -10.71
N PRO A 125 0.53 -18.54 -11.90
CA PRO A 125 -0.17 -19.73 -12.33
C PRO A 125 0.83 -20.88 -12.53
N ALA A 126 0.52 -22.04 -11.97
CA ALA A 126 1.32 -23.25 -12.10
C ALA A 126 0.46 -24.42 -12.58
N GLY A 127 1.10 -25.41 -13.20
CA GLY A 127 0.43 -26.63 -13.69
C GLY A 127 -0.74 -26.33 -14.63
N LEU A 128 -1.90 -26.93 -14.36
CA LEU A 128 -3.11 -26.79 -15.19
C LEU A 128 -3.60 -25.34 -15.30
N LYS A 129 -3.52 -24.55 -14.22
CA LYS A 129 -3.90 -23.12 -14.24
C LYS A 129 -3.10 -22.33 -15.27
N ARG A 130 -1.82 -22.68 -15.45
CA ARG A 130 -0.96 -22.02 -16.44
C ARG A 130 -1.41 -22.32 -17.88
N VAL A 131 -1.86 -23.55 -18.14
CA VAL A 131 -2.39 -23.96 -19.44
C VAL A 131 -3.71 -23.21 -19.72
N GLU A 132 -4.59 -23.11 -18.73
CA GLU A 132 -5.84 -22.35 -18.85
C GLU A 132 -5.59 -20.88 -19.17
N VAL A 133 -4.66 -20.24 -18.45
CA VAL A 133 -4.28 -18.84 -18.69
C VAL A 133 -3.77 -18.65 -20.13
N LYS A 134 -2.91 -19.54 -20.61
CA LYS A 134 -2.40 -19.50 -22.00
C LYS A 134 -3.52 -19.61 -23.01
N ASN A 135 -4.42 -20.57 -22.83
CA ASN A 135 -5.55 -20.78 -23.73
C ASN A 135 -6.46 -19.55 -23.75
N LYS A 136 -6.72 -18.94 -22.60
CA LYS A 136 -7.54 -17.72 -22.51
C LYS A 136 -6.90 -16.53 -23.21
N PHE A 137 -5.60 -16.29 -23.05
CA PHE A 137 -4.93 -15.23 -23.80
C PHE A 137 -4.95 -15.48 -25.31
N TYR A 138 -4.81 -16.74 -25.72
CA TYR A 138 -4.93 -17.12 -27.13
C TYR A 138 -6.36 -16.92 -27.67
N GLU A 139 -7.40 -17.20 -26.89
CA GLU A 139 -8.79 -16.91 -27.25
C GLU A 139 -9.04 -15.40 -27.42
N ILE A 140 -8.43 -14.56 -26.58
CA ILE A 140 -8.65 -13.10 -26.58
C ILE A 140 -7.93 -12.41 -27.74
N ALA A 141 -6.67 -12.75 -27.98
CA ALA A 141 -5.78 -11.98 -28.86
C ALA A 141 -5.00 -12.83 -29.87
N HIS A 142 -5.24 -14.14 -29.92
CA HIS A 142 -4.50 -15.10 -30.76
C HIS A 142 -2.97 -15.07 -30.56
N PHE A 143 -2.52 -14.59 -29.39
CA PHE A 143 -1.11 -14.54 -29.05
C PHE A 143 -0.75 -15.75 -28.17
N PRO A 144 0.03 -16.72 -28.68
CA PRO A 144 0.29 -17.97 -27.98
C PRO A 144 1.34 -17.80 -26.87
N GLY A 145 1.24 -18.64 -25.83
CA GLY A 145 2.29 -18.77 -24.80
C GLY A 145 2.27 -17.72 -23.69
N VAL A 146 1.31 -16.80 -23.70
CA VAL A 146 1.17 -15.74 -22.69
C VAL A 146 0.71 -16.31 -21.35
N VAL A 147 1.39 -15.94 -20.27
CA VAL A 147 0.99 -16.35 -18.91
C VAL A 147 0.64 -15.17 -18.00
N GLY A 148 0.82 -13.95 -18.50
CA GLY A 148 0.42 -12.71 -17.85
C GLY A 148 0.85 -11.47 -18.66
N LEU A 149 0.21 -10.34 -18.38
CA LEU A 149 0.58 -9.02 -18.88
C LEU A 149 1.27 -8.27 -17.75
N VAL A 150 2.49 -7.79 -17.99
CA VAL A 150 3.27 -7.03 -17.01
C VAL A 150 3.11 -5.55 -17.27
N ASP A 151 2.86 -4.79 -16.22
CA ASP A 151 3.02 -3.34 -16.24
C ASP A 151 3.83 -2.90 -15.02
N GLY A 152 4.51 -1.75 -15.11
CA GLY A 152 5.42 -1.26 -14.08
C GLY A 152 5.20 0.22 -13.80
N THR A 153 5.27 0.61 -12.53
CA THR A 153 5.20 2.00 -12.11
C THR A 153 6.38 2.37 -11.22
N HIS A 154 6.94 3.55 -11.44
CA HIS A 154 8.01 4.08 -10.62
C HIS A 154 7.44 4.84 -9.41
N ILE A 155 7.59 4.26 -8.23
CA ILE A 155 7.25 4.93 -6.98
C ILE A 155 8.45 5.75 -6.53
N ARG A 156 8.30 7.08 -6.49
CA ARG A 156 9.35 7.99 -6.05
C ARG A 156 9.71 7.71 -4.59
N ILE A 157 11.01 7.66 -4.30
CA ILE A 157 11.52 7.47 -2.94
C ILE A 157 12.45 8.62 -2.55
N GLN A 158 12.69 8.75 -1.26
CA GLN A 158 13.83 9.54 -0.79
C GLN A 158 15.13 8.85 -1.19
N ARG A 159 16.18 9.66 -1.39
CA ARG A 159 17.53 9.18 -1.73
C ARG A 159 17.97 8.10 -0.73
N PRO A 160 18.18 6.85 -1.17
CA PRO A 160 18.69 5.80 -0.30
C PRO A 160 20.11 6.11 0.17
N SER A 161 20.44 5.74 1.41
CA SER A 161 21.81 5.82 1.93
C SER A 161 22.71 4.70 1.41
N GLU A 162 22.13 3.55 1.06
CA GLU A 162 22.81 2.36 0.56
C GLU A 162 22.44 2.10 -0.90
N ASN A 163 23.43 1.72 -1.71
CA ASN A 163 23.26 1.39 -3.13
C ASN A 163 22.42 2.40 -3.92
N GLU A 164 22.60 3.70 -3.66
CA GLU A 164 21.79 4.77 -4.24
C GLU A 164 21.65 4.68 -5.77
N ALA A 165 22.74 4.35 -6.45
CA ALA A 165 22.79 4.24 -7.90
C ALA A 165 21.78 3.22 -8.45
N ASP A 166 21.46 2.17 -7.67
CA ASP A 166 20.48 1.15 -8.03
C ASP A 166 19.05 1.65 -7.98
N TYR A 167 18.79 2.89 -7.57
CA TYR A 167 17.45 3.46 -7.47
C TYR A 167 17.23 4.65 -8.41
N ILE A 168 18.23 5.03 -9.21
CA ILE A 168 18.13 6.13 -10.17
C ILE A 168 17.49 5.61 -11.45
N ASN A 169 16.29 6.08 -11.77
CA ASN A 169 15.63 5.73 -13.02
C ASN A 169 16.16 6.52 -14.23
N ARG A 170 15.66 6.19 -15.43
CA ARG A 170 15.96 6.89 -16.69
C ARG A 170 15.59 8.38 -16.72
N HIS A 171 14.78 8.84 -15.77
CA HIS A 171 14.37 10.23 -15.61
C HIS A 171 15.19 10.94 -14.50
N PHE A 172 16.31 10.33 -14.08
CA PHE A 172 17.27 10.89 -13.13
C PHE A 172 16.67 11.22 -11.76
N TYR A 173 15.71 10.42 -11.28
CA TYR A 173 15.21 10.53 -9.90
C TYR A 173 15.14 9.17 -9.20
N HIS A 174 15.25 9.20 -7.87
CA HIS A 174 15.20 7.99 -7.04
C HIS A 174 13.79 7.38 -7.00
N SER A 175 13.67 6.12 -7.38
CA SER A 175 12.40 5.40 -7.40
C SER A 175 12.56 3.89 -7.28
N ILE A 176 11.51 3.21 -6.82
CA ILE A 176 11.37 1.75 -6.88
C ILE A 176 10.45 1.41 -8.04
N ASN A 177 10.83 0.43 -8.86
CA ASN A 177 9.96 -0.10 -9.90
C ASN A 177 9.03 -1.17 -9.31
N VAL A 178 7.74 -0.85 -9.22
CA VAL A 178 6.71 -1.78 -8.78
C VAL A 178 6.04 -2.36 -10.02
N GLN A 179 6.15 -3.67 -10.21
CA GLN A 179 5.54 -4.36 -11.34
C GLN A 179 4.30 -5.13 -10.91
N ALA A 180 3.29 -5.17 -11.77
CA ALA A 180 2.11 -6.01 -11.60
C ALA A 180 1.93 -6.90 -12.83
N ILE A 181 1.55 -8.15 -12.59
CA ILE A 181 1.26 -9.16 -13.58
C ILE A 181 -0.24 -9.43 -13.54
N CYS A 182 -0.93 -8.95 -14.55
CA CYS A 182 -2.36 -9.15 -14.76
C CYS A 182 -2.60 -10.43 -15.56
N GLN A 183 -3.68 -11.12 -15.22
CA GLN A 183 -4.09 -12.37 -15.86
C GLN A 183 -5.54 -12.26 -16.32
N PRO A 184 -6.00 -13.13 -17.24
CA PRO A 184 -7.38 -13.13 -17.66
C PRO A 184 -8.28 -13.45 -16.47
N PRO A 185 -9.49 -12.87 -16.38
CA PRO A 185 -10.42 -13.16 -15.30
C PRO A 185 -10.83 -14.64 -15.35
N LEU A 186 -10.24 -15.42 -14.45
CA LEU A 186 -10.54 -16.82 -14.22
C LEU A 186 -10.99 -17.00 -12.77
N PRO A 187 -11.95 -17.89 -12.48
CA PRO A 187 -12.35 -18.17 -11.11
C PRO A 187 -11.14 -18.65 -10.29
N ASN A 188 -10.86 -17.98 -9.17
CA ASN A 188 -9.73 -18.25 -8.27
C ASN A 188 -8.32 -17.95 -8.84
N LEU A 189 -8.23 -16.97 -9.75
CA LEU A 189 -6.96 -16.45 -10.23
C LEU A 189 -6.78 -15.01 -9.77
N THR A 190 -5.66 -14.74 -9.09
CA THR A 190 -5.36 -13.44 -8.50
C THR A 190 -4.25 -12.75 -9.28
N THR A 191 -4.43 -11.47 -9.55
CA THR A 191 -3.38 -10.57 -10.05
C THR A 191 -2.13 -10.67 -9.17
N THR A 192 -0.97 -10.94 -9.78
CA THR A 192 0.29 -11.06 -9.05
C THR A 192 1.03 -9.74 -9.07
N MET A 193 1.31 -9.14 -7.91
CA MET A 193 2.15 -7.94 -7.83
C MET A 193 3.58 -8.34 -7.42
N HIS A 194 4.57 -7.83 -8.15
CA HIS A 194 5.98 -8.08 -7.90
C HIS A 194 6.74 -6.75 -7.72
N ILE A 195 7.27 -6.51 -6.53
CA ILE A 195 8.07 -5.31 -6.25
C ILE A 195 9.54 -5.66 -6.52
N ARG A 196 10.21 -4.93 -7.42
CA ARG A 196 11.65 -5.14 -7.69
C ARG A 196 12.45 -3.88 -7.43
N GLY A 197 13.55 -4.02 -6.67
CA GLY A 197 14.63 -3.04 -6.69
C GLY A 197 15.27 -3.02 -8.08
N GLN A 198 15.59 -1.84 -8.59
CA GLN A 198 16.13 -1.63 -9.94
C GLN A 198 17.48 -2.37 -10.18
N GLY A 199 18.19 -2.79 -9.12
CA GLY A 199 19.47 -3.52 -9.19
C GLY A 199 19.44 -5.03 -9.48
N LEU A 200 18.29 -5.67 -9.73
CA LEU A 200 18.20 -7.13 -10.01
C LEU A 200 17.86 -7.50 -11.47
N LEU A 201 18.00 -6.56 -12.41
CA LEU A 201 17.88 -6.85 -13.84
C LEU A 201 19.26 -6.99 -14.49
N LEU A 202 19.91 -8.12 -14.25
CA LEU A 202 20.84 -8.68 -15.23
C LEU A 202 20.39 -10.10 -15.57
N ASN A 203 20.09 -10.29 -16.85
CA ASN A 203 19.79 -11.54 -17.57
C ASN A 203 18.32 -11.98 -17.65
N ARG A 204 17.57 -11.42 -18.61
CA ARG A 204 17.47 -12.00 -19.97
C ARG A 204 16.50 -11.17 -20.81
N HIS A 205 17.04 -10.50 -21.83
CA HIS A 205 16.36 -9.96 -23.02
C HIS A 205 14.98 -9.33 -22.77
N LEU A 206 14.97 -8.09 -22.30
CA LEU A 206 13.83 -7.19 -22.47
C LEU A 206 14.37 -5.88 -23.04
N GLY A 207 13.91 -5.56 -24.24
CA GLY A 207 14.34 -4.41 -25.01
C GLY A 207 14.05 -3.11 -24.26
N ASP A 208 14.96 -2.17 -24.46
CA ASP A 208 14.84 -0.79 -24.05
C ASP A 208 13.68 -0.14 -24.82
N GLY A 209 12.70 0.43 -24.12
CA GLY A 209 11.68 1.27 -24.75
C GLY A 209 10.26 1.14 -24.21
N LYS A 210 9.79 2.25 -23.64
CA LYS A 210 8.41 2.63 -23.29
C LYS A 210 7.73 1.89 -22.14
N GLU A 211 6.90 2.66 -21.45
CA GLU A 211 5.88 2.24 -20.47
C GLU A 211 4.74 1.49 -21.19
N ASP A 212 5.10 0.64 -22.15
CA ASP A 212 4.16 -0.20 -22.86
C ASP A 212 4.14 -1.54 -22.12
N SER A 213 2.93 -1.97 -21.77
CA SER A 213 2.65 -3.21 -21.07
C SER A 213 3.43 -4.36 -21.74
N THR A 214 4.31 -5.01 -21.01
CA THR A 214 5.20 -6.04 -21.54
C THR A 214 4.55 -7.41 -21.37
N VAL A 215 4.49 -8.21 -22.42
CA VAL A 215 3.89 -9.55 -22.34
C VAL A 215 4.87 -10.53 -21.68
N PHE A 216 4.46 -11.19 -20.59
CA PHE A 216 5.27 -12.22 -19.95
C PHE A 216 5.03 -13.57 -20.65
N MET A 217 6.05 -14.02 -21.37
CA MET A 217 6.07 -15.27 -22.12
C MET A 217 6.89 -16.34 -21.39
N GLU A 218 6.60 -17.60 -21.65
CA GLU A 218 7.51 -18.69 -21.29
C GLU A 218 8.68 -18.79 -22.27
N SER A 219 9.90 -19.00 -21.77
CA SER A 219 11.02 -19.39 -22.62
C SER A 219 10.83 -20.85 -23.06
N SER A 220 10.78 -21.08 -24.37
CA SER A 220 10.79 -22.43 -24.94
C SER A 220 12.06 -23.15 -24.50
N GLY A 221 11.92 -24.13 -23.62
CA GLY A 221 12.96 -25.08 -23.21
C GLY A 221 12.42 -26.48 -23.32
#